data_AF-A0A0R2DBM6-F1
#
_entry.id   AF-A0A0R2DBM6-F1
#
_cell.length_a   1.000
_cell.length_b   1.000
_cell.length_c   1.000
_cell.angle_alpha   90.00
_cell.angle_beta   90.00
_cell.angle_gamma   90.00
#
_symmetry.space_group_name_H-M   'P 1'
#
loop_
_entity.id
_entity.type
_entity.pdbx_description
1 polymer ?
#
loop_
_entity_poly.entity_id
_entity_poly.type
_entity_poly.pdbx_seq_one_letter_code
_entity_poly.pdbx_strand_id
1 'polypeptide(L)'
;MTKDDIKAFGYLSSKHLENLDSNSFESVKHISNQLAGSGLTQAGIALGFTGNAADRLSLNFQNALVEQNWIIIRQNQEIIELLKKNNDDGLTK
;
A
#
# COMPACT_ATOMS: atom_id res chain seq x y z
N MET A 1 14.83 -4.85 14.14
CA MET A 1 14.21 -5.05 12.81
C MET A 1 14.41 -6.49 12.38
N THR A 2 13.31 -7.18 12.11
CA THR A 2 13.25 -8.55 11.58
C THR A 2 13.41 -8.56 10.05
N LYS A 3 13.61 -9.73 9.44
CA LYS A 3 13.64 -9.87 7.96
C LYS A 3 12.32 -9.45 7.30
N ASP A 4 11.21 -9.65 7.99
CA ASP A 4 9.89 -9.28 7.49
C ASP A 4 9.68 -7.76 7.56
N ASP A 5 10.24 -7.10 8.58
CA ASP A 5 10.26 -5.63 8.65
C ASP A 5 11.03 -5.03 7.47
N ILE A 6 12.14 -5.63 7.05
CA ILE A 6 12.95 -5.15 5.91
C ILE A 6 12.19 -5.30 4.59
N LYS A 7 11.50 -6.43 4.39
CA LYS A 7 10.70 -6.65 3.17
C LYS A 7 9.50 -5.71 3.11
N ALA A 8 8.79 -5.54 4.22
CA ALA A 8 7.72 -4.59 4.33
C ALA A 8 8.23 -3.18 4.02
N PHE A 9 9.33 -2.75 4.65
CA PHE A 9 9.92 -1.45 4.40
C PHE A 9 10.29 -1.23 2.92
N GLY A 10 10.88 -2.22 2.26
CA GLY A 10 11.18 -2.15 0.82
C GLY A 10 9.92 -2.03 -0.05
N TYR A 11 8.86 -2.76 0.27
CA TYR A 11 7.58 -2.65 -0.43
C TYR A 11 6.91 -1.29 -0.22
N LEU A 12 6.96 -0.75 1.00
CA LEU A 12 6.40 0.57 1.31
C LEU A 12 7.19 1.71 0.69
N SER A 13 8.51 1.60 0.66
CA SER A 13 9.36 2.56 -0.06
C SER A 13 9.07 2.55 -1.56
N SER A 14 8.79 1.39 -2.16
CA SER A 14 8.35 1.31 -3.56
C SER A 14 7.03 2.05 -3.84
N LYS A 15 6.25 2.36 -2.80
CA LYS A 15 4.99 3.10 -2.85
C LYS A 15 5.11 4.53 -2.30
N HIS A 16 6.32 5.01 -1.98
CA HIS A 16 6.59 6.34 -1.41
C HIS A 16 5.82 6.59 -0.09
N LEU A 17 5.85 5.61 0.82
CA LEU A 17 5.16 5.66 2.11
C LEU A 17 6.13 5.60 3.31
N GLU A 18 7.35 6.12 3.14
CA GLU A 18 8.40 6.06 4.16
C GLU A 18 8.11 6.93 5.39
N ASN A 19 7.26 7.96 5.24
CA ASN A 19 6.99 8.97 6.27
C ASN A 19 5.65 8.77 7.00
N LEU A 20 5.01 7.60 6.86
CA LEU A 20 3.80 7.28 7.61
C LEU A 20 4.08 7.28 9.11
N ASP A 21 3.09 7.74 9.91
CA ASP A 21 3.16 7.58 11.35
C ASP A 21 3.18 6.09 11.76
N SER A 22 3.63 5.82 12.99
CA SER A 22 3.85 4.44 13.45
C SER A 22 2.61 3.55 13.40
N ASN A 23 1.40 4.09 13.61
CA ASN A 23 0.17 3.29 13.58
C ASN A 23 -0.27 2.98 12.14
N SER A 24 -0.16 3.99 11.27
CA SER A 24 -0.41 3.83 9.83
C SER A 24 0.59 2.85 9.20
N PHE A 25 1.86 2.93 9.59
CA PHE A 25 2.92 2.03 9.12
C PHE A 25 2.62 0.56 9.43
N GLU A 26 2.23 0.22 10.67
CA GLU A 26 1.91 -1.16 11.04
C GLU A 26 0.68 -1.70 10.30
N SER A 27 -0.34 -0.87 10.11
CA SER A 27 -1.54 -1.23 9.32
C SER A 27 -1.19 -1.54 7.87
N VAL A 28 -0.35 -0.69 7.28
CA VAL A 28 0.09 -0.79 5.89
C VAL A 28 1.05 -1.97 5.66
N LYS A 29 1.94 -2.26 6.63
CA LYS A 29 2.75 -3.47 6.69
C LYS A 29 1.88 -4.73 6.74
N HIS A 30 0.84 -4.74 7.56
CA HIS A 30 -0.10 -5.87 7.64
C HIS A 30 -0.82 -6.11 6.31
N ILE A 31 -1.27 -5.06 5.62
CA ILE A 31 -1.87 -5.13 4.28
C ILE A 31 -0.86 -5.71 3.26
N SER A 32 0.38 -5.22 3.26
CA SER A 32 1.43 -5.73 2.37
C SER A 32 1.69 -7.23 2.56
N ASN A 33 1.75 -7.70 3.81
CA ASN A 33 1.94 -9.12 4.12
C ASN A 33 0.77 -9.99 3.62
N GLN A 34 -0.47 -9.51 3.77
CA GLN A 34 -1.64 -10.22 3.23
C GLN A 34 -1.61 -10.30 1.69
N LEU A 35 -1.25 -9.19 1.03
CA LEU A 35 -1.13 -9.14 -0.43
C LEU A 35 -0.04 -10.08 -0.95
N ALA A 36 1.10 -10.17 -0.28
CA ALA A 36 2.16 -11.12 -0.63
C ALA A 36 1.69 -12.58 -0.58
N GLY A 37 0.85 -12.93 0.41
CA GLY A 37 0.20 -14.24 0.49
C GLY A 37 -0.79 -14.50 -0.66
N SER A 38 -1.52 -13.48 -1.10
CA SER A 38 -2.43 -13.58 -2.25
C SER A 38 -1.71 -13.65 -3.61
N GLY A 39 -0.46 -13.19 -3.71
CA GLY A 39 0.29 -13.11 -4.96
C GLY A 39 0.52 -14.47 -5.62
N LEU A 40 0.73 -15.54 -4.85
CA LEU A 40 0.86 -16.91 -5.38
C LEU A 40 -0.44 -17.40 -6.04
N THR A 41 -1.58 -17.15 -5.40
CA THR A 41 -2.90 -17.49 -5.96
C THR A 41 -3.18 -16.67 -7.21
N GLN A 42 -2.89 -15.37 -7.18
CA GLN A 42 -3.04 -14.48 -8.34
C GLN A 42 -2.15 -14.92 -9.51
N ALA A 43 -0.91 -15.34 -9.26
CA ALA A 43 -0.02 -15.87 -10.28
C ALA A 43 -0.55 -17.16 -10.92
N GLY A 44 -1.12 -18.08 -10.12
CA GLY A 44 -1.80 -19.27 -10.62
C GLY A 44 -2.96 -18.94 -11.56
N ILE A 45 -3.75 -17.91 -11.23
CA ILE A 45 -4.87 -17.47 -12.06
C ILE A 45 -4.38 -16.78 -13.35
N ALA A 46 -3.35 -15.93 -13.26
CA ALA A 46 -2.77 -15.22 -14.39
C ALA A 46 -2.14 -16.18 -15.42
N LEU A 47 -1.43 -17.22 -14.95
CA LEU A 47 -0.84 -18.26 -15.80
C LEU A 47 -1.87 -19.27 -16.33
N GLY A 48 -3.13 -19.18 -15.87
CA GLY A 48 -4.20 -20.07 -16.29
C GLY A 48 -4.14 -21.46 -15.70
N PHE A 49 -3.32 -21.67 -14.67
CA PHE A 49 -3.31 -22.90 -13.89
C PHE A 49 -4.56 -23.03 -13.02
N THR A 50 -5.18 -21.91 -12.66
CA THR A 50 -6.45 -21.84 -11.92
C THR A 50 -7.37 -20.74 -12.50
N GLY A 51 -8.68 -20.83 -12.30
CA GLY A 51 -9.64 -19.78 -12.65
C GLY A 51 -10.00 -19.63 -14.15
N ASN A 52 -11.21 -19.13 -14.41
CA ASN A 52 -11.74 -18.84 -15.74
C ASN A 52 -11.44 -17.39 -16.19
N ALA A 53 -11.92 -17.00 -17.38
CA ALA A 53 -11.72 -15.64 -17.89
C ALA A 53 -12.33 -14.53 -17.00
N ALA A 54 -13.46 -14.81 -16.33
CA ALA A 54 -14.09 -13.88 -15.39
C ALA A 54 -13.24 -13.71 -14.12
N ASP A 55 -12.62 -14.78 -13.63
CA ASP A 55 -11.71 -14.73 -12.48
C ASP A 55 -10.49 -13.84 -12.79
N ARG A 56 -9.92 -13.96 -13.99
CA ARG A 56 -8.80 -13.11 -14.44
C ARG A 56 -9.20 -11.63 -14.54
N LEU A 57 -10.38 -11.35 -15.08
CA LEU A 57 -10.90 -9.98 -15.17
C LEU A 57 -11.12 -9.39 -13.79
N SER A 58 -11.72 -10.15 -12.86
CA SER A 58 -11.93 -9.73 -11.47
C SER A 58 -10.60 -9.43 -10.77
N LEU A 59 -9.59 -10.28 -10.95
CA LEU A 59 -8.25 -10.03 -10.41
C LEU A 59 -7.62 -8.74 -10.94
N ASN A 60 -7.73 -8.46 -12.24
CA ASN A 60 -7.21 -7.23 -12.82
C ASN A 60 -7.86 -5.99 -12.19
N PHE A 61 -9.18 -6.01 -12.00
CA PHE A 61 -9.88 -4.93 -11.32
C PHE A 61 -9.45 -4.81 -9.85
N GLN A 62 -9.31 -5.92 -9.12
CA GLN A 62 -8.85 -5.90 -7.73
C GLN A 62 -7.44 -5.32 -7.62
N ASN A 63 -6.53 -5.69 -8.51
CA ASN A 63 -5.17 -5.14 -8.55
C ASN A 63 -5.19 -3.63 -8.81
N ALA A 64 -6.05 -3.15 -9.72
CA ALA A 64 -6.22 -1.72 -9.96
C ALA A 64 -6.77 -0.97 -8.73
N LEU A 65 -7.70 -1.58 -7.98
CA LEU A 65 -8.22 -1.01 -6.72
C LEU A 65 -7.15 -0.96 -5.62
N VAL A 66 -6.31 -1.99 -5.51
CA VAL A 66 -5.17 -1.99 -4.58
C VAL A 66 -4.18 -0.87 -4.94
N GLU A 67 -3.86 -0.69 -6.22
CA GLU A 67 -3.02 0.42 -6.70
C GLU A 67 -3.64 1.78 -6.33
N GLN A 68 -4.95 1.96 -6.57
CA GLN A 68 -5.67 3.17 -6.22
C GLN A 68 -5.63 3.45 -4.71
N ASN A 69 -5.80 2.42 -3.87
CA ASN A 69 -5.73 2.58 -2.42
C ASN A 69 -4.36 3.10 -1.96
N TRP A 70 -3.27 2.64 -2.57
CA TRP A 70 -1.93 3.16 -2.27
C TRP A 70 -1.77 4.62 -2.65
N ILE A 71 -2.32 5.04 -3.79
CA ILE A 71 -2.32 6.43 -4.23
C ILE A 71 -3.07 7.31 -3.21
N ILE A 72 -4.25 6.86 -2.76
CA ILE A 72 -5.05 7.58 -1.75
C ILE A 72 -4.29 7.71 -0.43
N ILE A 73 -3.64 6.65 0.04
CA ILE A 73 -2.84 6.70 1.28
C ILE A 73 -1.72 7.75 1.16
N ARG A 74 -1.02 7.80 0.02
CA ARG A 74 0.03 8.79 -0.22
C ARG A 74 -0.53 10.21 -0.24
N GLN A 75 -1.62 10.44 -0.95
CA GLN A 75 -2.28 11.75 -1.01
C GLN A 75 -2.76 12.22 0.38
N ASN A 76 -3.31 11.31 1.18
CA ASN A 76 -3.70 11.62 2.55
C ASN A 76 -2.50 12.03 3.40
N GLN A 77 -1.36 11.33 3.27
CA GLN A 77 -0.13 11.69 3.97
C GLN A 77 0.38 13.08 3.55
N GLU A 78 0.42 13.38 2.25
CA GLU A 78 0.79 14.71 1.73
C GLU A 78 -0.11 15.83 2.28
N ILE A 79 -1.43 15.59 2.33
CA ILE A 79 -2.40 16.53 2.91
C ILE A 79 -2.11 16.76 4.40
N ILE A 80 -1.85 15.70 5.17
CA ILE A 80 -1.54 15.79 6.60
C ILE A 80 -0.27 16.62 6.82
N GLU A 81 0.77 16.41 6.03
CA GLU A 81 2.03 17.15 6.12
C GLU A 81 1.84 18.64 5.80
N LEU A 82 1.06 18.96 4.77
CA LEU A 82 0.70 20.33 4.42
C LEU A 82 -0.10 21.03 5.53
N LEU A 83 -1.05 20.32 6.14
CA LEU A 83 -1.85 20.86 7.26
C LEU A 83 -1.00 21.15 8.49
N LYS A 84 -0.05 20.26 8.83
CA LYS A 84 0.90 20.47 9.94
C LYS A 84 1.76 21.71 9.71
N LYS A 85 2.37 21.82 8.53
CA LYS A 85 3.19 22.98 8.15
C LYS A 85 2.42 24.30 8.25
N ASN A 86 1.19 24.35 7.74
CA ASN A 86 0.38 25.56 7.80
C ASN A 86 0.00 25.97 9.23
N ASN A 87 -0.24 25.00 10.12
CA ASN A 87 -0.52 25.28 11.53
C ASN A 87 0.71 25.80 12.27
N ASP A 88 1.89 25.24 12.00
CA ASP A 88 3.14 25.69 12.61
C ASP A 88 3.50 27.12 12.17
N ASP A 89 3.34 27.44 10.88
CA ASP A 89 3.55 28.79 10.33
C ASP A 89 2.57 29.83 10.93
N GLY A 90 1.36 29.40 11.31
CA GLY A 90 0.34 30.23 11.95
C GLY A 90 0.61 30.56 13.42
N LEU A 91 1.39 29.75 14.13
CA LEU A 91 1.81 29.97 15.53
C LEU A 91 3.05 30.88 15.65
N THR A 92 3.78 31.09 14.55
CA THR A 92 4.95 31.98 14.48
C THR A 92 4.66 33.42 14.03
N LYS A 93 3.38 33.77 13.79
CA LYS A 93 2.92 35.14 13.52
C LYS A 93 2.19 35.71 14.73
#